data_AF-A0AA42ZVS4-F1
#
_entry.id   AF-A0AA42ZVS4-F1
#
_cell.length_a   1.000
_cell.length_b   1.000
_cell.length_c   1.000
_cell.angle_alpha   90.00
_cell.angle_beta   90.00
_cell.angle_gamma   90.00
#
_symmetry.space_group_name_H-M   'P 1'
#
loop_
_entity.id
_entity.type
_entity.pdbx_description
1 polymer ?
#
loop_
_entity_poly.entity_id
_entity_poly.type
_entity_poly.pdbx_seq_one_letter_code
_entity_poly.pdbx_strand_id
1 'polypeptide(L)'
;MSRKIAWLRASYWAGAVADLGIGILTLVPSRMGETEFRYPMGLAAAVMFAWVLLLIWADRRPLERRGILLPTIFVILGLLSAGFFAVASGIFPIARIVPTSILGAALIALMGFSYMNARNVD
;
A
#
# COMPACT_ATOMS: atom_id res chain seq x y z
N MET A 1 -13.88 -13.70 17.96
CA MET A 1 -12.64 -12.94 17.67
C MET A 1 -12.81 -11.53 18.22
N SER A 2 -11.83 -10.99 18.96
CA SER A 2 -11.94 -9.61 19.46
C SER A 2 -12.11 -8.64 18.29
N ARG A 3 -13.03 -7.68 18.41
CA ARG A 3 -13.30 -6.66 17.38
C ARG A 3 -12.03 -5.91 16.97
N LYS A 4 -11.07 -5.76 17.89
CA LYS A 4 -9.76 -5.13 17.66
C LYS A 4 -8.86 -5.96 16.73
N ILE A 5 -8.85 -7.28 16.91
CA ILE A 5 -8.09 -8.21 16.04
C ILE A 5 -8.69 -8.22 14.63
N ALA A 6 -10.02 -8.12 14.50
CA ALA A 6 -10.69 -8.04 13.20
C ALA A 6 -10.21 -6.84 12.37
N TRP A 7 -10.06 -5.66 12.98
CA TRP A 7 -9.55 -4.46 12.31
C TRP A 7 -8.10 -4.60 11.84
N LEU A 8 -7.24 -5.23 12.64
CA LEU A 8 -5.86 -5.52 12.21
C LEU A 8 -5.83 -6.46 11.01
N ARG A 9 -6.57 -7.58 11.07
CA ARG A 9 -6.66 -8.52 9.95
C ARG A 9 -7.19 -7.87 8.68
N ALA A 10 -8.25 -7.06 8.81
CA ALA A 10 -8.79 -6.29 7.71
C ALA A 10 -7.74 -5.33 7.11
N SER A 11 -6.94 -4.68 7.94
CA SER A 11 -5.86 -3.79 7.47
C SER A 11 -4.78 -4.56 6.68
N TYR A 12 -4.33 -5.72 7.19
CA TYR A 12 -3.33 -6.52 6.50
C TYR A 12 -3.83 -7.04 5.16
N TRP A 13 -5.07 -7.55 5.12
CA TRP A 13 -5.67 -8.04 3.89
C TRP A 13 -5.98 -6.93 2.89
N ALA A 14 -6.47 -5.78 3.35
CA ALA A 14 -6.72 -4.63 2.48
C ALA A 14 -5.42 -4.13 1.83
N GLY A 15 -4.34 -4.01 2.61
CA GLY A 15 -3.02 -3.67 2.08
C GLY A 15 -2.49 -4.73 1.10
N ALA A 16 -2.57 -6.01 1.46
CA ALA A 16 -2.08 -7.10 0.61
C ALA A 16 -2.83 -7.18 -0.73
N VAL A 17 -4.15 -6.98 -0.74
CA VAL A 17 -4.93 -6.94 -1.98
C VAL A 17 -4.57 -5.71 -2.81
N ALA A 18 -4.38 -4.55 -2.18
CA ALA A 18 -3.96 -3.34 -2.88
C ALA A 18 -2.58 -3.51 -3.53
N ASP A 19 -1.58 -4.01 -2.79
CA ASP A 19 -0.23 -4.22 -3.29
C ASP A 19 -0.19 -5.30 -4.38
N LEU A 20 -0.98 -6.37 -4.24
CA LEU A 20 -1.12 -7.41 -5.27
C LEU A 20 -1.69 -6.81 -6.56
N GLY A 21 -2.76 -6.02 -6.44
CA GLY A 21 -3.39 -5.34 -7.57
C GLY A 21 -2.43 -4.37 -8.26
N ILE A 22 -1.78 -3.48 -7.50
CA ILE A 22 -0.81 -2.51 -8.03
C ILE A 22 0.41 -3.23 -8.63
N GLY A 23 0.93 -4.27 -7.98
CA GLY A 23 2.04 -5.07 -8.49
C GLY A 23 1.73 -5.70 -9.84
N ILE A 24 0.54 -6.32 -9.99
CA ILE A 24 0.09 -6.87 -11.28
C ILE A 24 -0.06 -5.76 -12.32
N LEU A 25 -0.72 -4.65 -11.97
CA LEU A 25 -0.92 -3.53 -12.90
C LEU A 25 0.39 -2.88 -13.35
N THR A 26 1.41 -2.88 -12.49
CA THR A 26 2.75 -2.39 -12.79
C THR A 26 3.48 -3.31 -13.76
N LEU A 27 3.16 -4.61 -13.80
CA LEU A 27 3.73 -5.54 -14.76
C LEU A 27 3.05 -5.51 -16.14
N VAL A 28 1.93 -4.81 -16.30
CA VAL A 28 1.20 -4.76 -17.58
C VAL A 28 2.02 -3.93 -18.59
N PRO A 29 2.50 -4.52 -19.71
CA PRO A 29 3.38 -3.82 -20.65
C PRO A 29 2.75 -2.57 -21.27
N SER A 30 1.44 -2.59 -21.53
CA SER A 30 0.70 -1.42 -22.05
C SER A 30 0.65 -0.24 -21.07
N ARG A 31 0.98 -0.47 -19.80
CA ARG A 31 1.14 0.56 -18.77
C ARG A 31 2.58 0.94 -18.48
N MET A 32 3.53 0.10 -18.88
CA MET A 32 4.95 0.40 -18.75
C MET A 32 5.40 1.52 -19.69
N GLY A 33 4.75 1.67 -20.84
CA GLY A 33 5.12 2.69 -21.82
C GLY A 33 6.48 2.37 -22.43
N GLU A 34 7.41 3.33 -22.35
CA GLU A 34 8.74 3.26 -22.95
C GLU A 34 9.59 2.13 -22.34
N THR A 35 10.53 1.62 -23.13
CA THR A 35 11.46 0.54 -22.72
C THR A 35 12.26 0.90 -21.46
N GLU A 36 12.59 2.18 -21.28
CA GLU A 36 13.36 2.70 -20.15
C GLU A 36 12.64 2.54 -18.80
N PHE A 37 11.30 2.47 -18.80
CA PHE A 37 10.51 2.29 -17.58
C PHE A 37 10.30 0.83 -17.19
N ARG A 38 10.60 -0.13 -18.07
CA ARG A 38 10.35 -1.56 -17.81
C ARG A 38 11.13 -2.09 -16.61
N TYR A 39 12.42 -1.73 -16.50
CA TYR A 39 13.25 -2.18 -15.38
C TYR A 39 12.82 -1.55 -14.04
N PRO A 40 12.67 -0.20 -13.92
CA PRO A 40 12.14 0.41 -12.70
C PRO A 40 10.76 -0.11 -12.28
N MET A 41 9.87 -0.37 -13.25
CA MET A 41 8.54 -0.92 -12.96
C MET A 41 8.60 -2.39 -12.53
N GLY A 42 9.49 -3.19 -13.11
CA GLY A 42 9.77 -4.54 -12.63
C GLY A 42 10.25 -4.55 -11.18
N LEU A 43 11.16 -3.64 -10.80
CA LEU A 43 11.61 -3.48 -9.42
C LEU A 43 10.45 -3.05 -8.49
N ALA A 44 9.64 -2.08 -8.91
CA ALA A 44 8.47 -1.65 -8.14
C ALA A 44 7.50 -2.81 -7.91
N ALA A 45 7.19 -3.60 -8.93
CA ALA A 45 6.34 -4.78 -8.80
C ALA A 45 6.92 -5.82 -7.85
N ALA A 46 8.24 -6.09 -7.92
CA ALA A 46 8.91 -7.00 -6.99
C ALA A 46 8.77 -6.55 -5.53
N VAL A 47 8.92 -5.24 -5.27
CA VAL A 47 8.70 -4.67 -3.94
C VAL A 47 7.26 -4.85 -3.49
N MET A 48 6.28 -4.58 -4.37
CA MET A 48 4.85 -4.78 -4.04
C MET A 48 4.55 -6.23 -3.67
N PHE A 49 5.04 -7.21 -4.44
CA PHE A 49 4.83 -8.63 -4.12
C PHE A 49 5.54 -9.06 -2.83
N ALA A 50 6.73 -8.53 -2.55
CA ALA A 50 7.38 -8.76 -1.27
C ALA A 50 6.55 -8.18 -0.10
N TRP A 51 5.93 -7.02 -0.30
CA TRP A 51 5.05 -6.39 0.69
C TRP A 51 3.76 -7.20 0.91
N VAL A 52 3.17 -7.78 -0.14
CA VAL A 52 2.05 -8.74 -0.02
C VAL A 52 2.40 -9.89 0.92
N LEU A 53 3.56 -10.52 0.72
CA LEU A 53 4.02 -11.63 1.57
C LEU A 53 4.25 -11.17 3.02
N LEU A 54 4.82 -9.98 3.22
CA LEU A 54 5.02 -9.38 4.53
C LEU A 54 3.70 -9.17 5.27
N LEU A 55 2.66 -8.67 4.59
CA LEU A 55 1.34 -8.43 5.18
C LEU A 55 0.59 -9.73 5.48
N ILE A 56 0.68 -10.74 4.62
CA ILE A 56 0.15 -12.08 4.89
C ILE A 56 0.86 -12.72 6.09
N TRP A 57 2.18 -12.53 6.20
CA TRP A 57 2.93 -12.97 7.36
C TRP A 57 2.51 -12.22 8.63
N ALA A 58 2.28 -10.91 8.56
CA ALA A 58 1.80 -10.11 9.67
C ALA A 58 0.46 -10.61 10.23
N ASP A 59 -0.46 -10.99 9.34
CA ASP A 59 -1.79 -11.50 9.69
C ASP A 59 -1.78 -12.77 10.55
N ARG A 60 -0.71 -13.59 10.49
CA ARG A 60 -0.56 -14.78 11.33
C ARG A 60 -0.49 -14.47 12.82
N ARG A 61 0.05 -13.30 13.18
CA ARG A 61 0.16 -12.82 14.57
C ARG A 61 -0.11 -11.30 14.62
N PRO A 62 -1.37 -10.89 14.42
CA PRO A 62 -1.69 -9.51 14.08
C PRO A 62 -1.41 -8.52 15.22
N LEU A 63 -1.56 -8.95 16.48
CA LEU A 63 -1.27 -8.10 17.64
C LEU A 63 0.24 -7.92 17.84
N GLU A 64 1.01 -9.01 17.85
CA GLU A 64 2.47 -8.99 17.99
C GLU A 64 3.15 -8.21 16.86
N ARG A 65 2.54 -8.20 15.67
CA ARG A 65 3.12 -7.62 14.45
C ARG A 65 2.43 -6.34 14.00
N ARG A 66 1.64 -5.70 14.87
CA ARG A 66 0.94 -4.43 14.59
C ARG A 66 1.87 -3.31 14.13
N GLY A 67 3.15 -3.37 14.53
CA GLY A 67 4.19 -2.43 14.11
C GLY A 67 4.36 -2.33 12.59
N ILE A 68 3.99 -3.35 11.81
CA ILE A 68 4.09 -3.37 10.33
C ILE A 68 3.12 -2.37 9.67
N LEU A 69 2.06 -1.96 10.36
CA LEU A 69 1.12 -0.97 9.82
C LEU A 69 1.79 0.41 9.65
N LEU A 70 2.73 0.79 10.53
CA LEU A 70 3.43 2.07 10.43
C LEU A 70 4.32 2.20 9.19
N PRO A 71 5.27 1.28 8.89
CA PRO A 71 6.05 1.36 7.67
C PRO A 71 5.15 1.24 6.42
N THR A 72 4.03 0.50 6.50
CA THR A 72 3.06 0.45 5.38
C THR A 72 2.41 1.81 5.12
N ILE A 73 2.03 2.55 6.18
CA ILE A 73 1.55 3.94 6.06
C ILE A 73 2.63 4.83 5.41
N PHE A 74 3.90 4.70 5.83
CA PHE A 74 5.00 5.46 5.24
C PHE A 74 5.21 5.15 3.76
N VAL A 75 5.12 3.87 3.36
CA VAL A 75 5.19 3.48 1.95
C VAL A 75 4.06 4.14 1.15
N ILE A 76 2.82 4.09 1.64
CA ILE A 76 1.68 4.73 0.97
C ILE A 76 1.91 6.24 0.84
N LEU A 77 2.37 6.92 1.89
CA LEU A 77 2.70 8.35 1.84
C LEU A 77 3.80 8.66 0.82
N GLY A 78 4.83 7.83 0.73
CA GLY A 78 5.88 7.95 -0.28
C GLY A 78 5.33 7.82 -1.71
N LEU A 79 4.46 6.83 -1.96
CA LEU A 79 3.81 6.64 -3.26
C LEU A 79 2.90 7.80 -3.65
N LEU A 80 2.11 8.32 -2.70
CA LEU A 80 1.28 9.51 -2.93
C LEU A 80 2.15 10.73 -3.25
N SER A 81 3.25 10.92 -2.51
CA SER A 81 4.18 12.03 -2.72
C SER A 81 4.81 11.98 -4.11
N ALA A 82 5.22 10.79 -4.57
CA ALA A 82 5.71 10.58 -5.94
C ALA A 82 4.65 10.90 -6.99
N GLY A 83 3.39 10.51 -6.76
CA GLY A 83 2.26 10.85 -7.64
C GLY A 83 2.02 12.35 -7.73
N PHE A 84 1.98 13.06 -6.60
CA PHE A 84 1.83 14.51 -6.56
C PHE A 84 3.00 15.23 -7.22
N PHE A 85 4.23 14.77 -7.00
CA PHE A 85 5.41 15.31 -7.67
C PHE A 85 5.29 15.17 -9.20
N ALA A 86 4.88 14.01 -9.71
CA ALA A 86 4.69 13.80 -11.15
C ALA A 86 3.63 14.73 -11.75
N VAL A 87 2.55 15.03 -11.01
CA VAL A 87 1.55 16.02 -11.43
C VAL A 87 2.13 17.44 -11.40
N ALA A 88 2.86 17.80 -10.35
CA ALA A 88 3.50 19.12 -10.22
C ALA A 88 4.55 19.37 -11.31
N SER A 89 5.25 18.33 -11.76
CA SER A 89 6.20 18.39 -12.87
C SER A 89 5.54 18.35 -14.26
N GLY A 90 4.20 18.28 -14.34
CA GLY A 90 3.47 18.25 -15.61
C GLY A 90 3.55 16.92 -16.37
N ILE A 91 4.05 15.85 -15.74
CA ILE A 91 4.19 14.52 -16.35
C ILE A 91 2.81 13.87 -16.52
N PHE A 92 1.93 14.03 -15.52
CA PHE A 92 0.58 13.45 -15.53
C PHE A 92 -0.51 14.48 -15.19
N PRO A 93 -1.72 14.33 -15.77
CA PRO A 93 -2.88 15.08 -15.30
C PRO A 93 -3.30 14.59 -13.90
N ILE A 94 -3.82 15.49 -13.06
CA ILE A 94 -4.28 15.16 -11.70
C ILE A 94 -5.28 14.01 -11.67
N ALA A 95 -6.12 13.89 -12.70
CA ALA A 95 -7.10 12.81 -12.84
C ALA A 95 -6.48 11.40 -12.77
N ARG A 96 -5.21 11.23 -13.16
CA ARG A 96 -4.51 9.93 -13.08
C ARG A 96 -4.20 9.51 -11.64
N ILE A 97 -3.96 10.46 -10.73
CA ILE A 97 -3.60 10.15 -9.35
C ILE A 97 -4.80 10.10 -8.40
N VAL A 98 -5.96 10.63 -8.80
CA VAL A 98 -7.16 10.66 -7.95
C VAL A 98 -7.54 9.27 -7.42
N PRO A 99 -7.65 8.20 -8.25
CA PRO A 99 -8.05 6.89 -7.74
C PRO A 99 -7.06 6.32 -6.71
N THR A 100 -5.76 6.43 -6.97
CA THR A 100 -4.71 5.95 -6.06
C THR A 100 -4.63 6.79 -4.79
N SER A 101 -4.91 8.10 -4.87
CA SER A 101 -4.99 8.99 -3.72
C SER A 101 -6.16 8.67 -2.80
N ILE A 102 -7.34 8.37 -3.36
CA ILE A 102 -8.52 7.96 -2.59
C ILE A 102 -8.24 6.63 -1.88
N LEU A 103 -7.72 5.64 -2.61
CA LEU A 103 -7.37 4.34 -2.04
C LEU A 103 -6.30 4.48 -0.95
N GLY A 104 -5.24 5.26 -1.21
CA GLY A 104 -4.17 5.51 -0.25
C GLY A 104 -4.66 6.18 1.03
N ALA A 105 -5.51 7.21 0.91
CA ALA A 105 -6.11 7.88 2.06
C ALA A 105 -6.99 6.93 2.88
N ALA A 106 -7.79 6.09 2.22
CA ALA A 106 -8.63 5.10 2.90
C ALA A 106 -7.79 4.04 3.64
N LEU A 107 -6.71 3.55 3.02
CA LEU A 107 -5.80 2.59 3.65
C LEU A 107 -5.05 3.21 4.84
N ILE A 108 -4.55 4.44 4.71
CA ILE A 108 -3.90 5.16 5.81
C ILE A 108 -4.87 5.31 6.99
N ALA A 109 -6.11 5.74 6.73
CA ALA A 109 -7.13 5.88 7.76
C ALA A 109 -7.43 4.54 8.46
N LEU A 110 -7.61 3.47 7.68
CA LEU A 110 -7.88 2.12 8.19
C LEU A 110 -6.72 1.59 9.04
N MET A 111 -5.49 1.69 8.55
CA MET A 111 -4.29 1.21 9.23
C MET A 111 -3.98 2.04 10.48
N GLY A 112 -4.10 3.36 10.41
CA GLY A 112 -3.92 4.27 11.54
C GLY A 112 -4.94 4.01 12.65
N PHE A 113 -6.23 3.88 12.30
CA PHE A 113 -7.27 3.52 13.24
C PHE A 113 -7.02 2.16 13.91
N SER A 114 -6.66 1.15 13.11
CA SER A 114 -6.40 -0.21 13.60
C SER A 114 -5.20 -0.26 14.53
N TYR A 115 -4.14 0.49 14.22
CA TYR A 115 -2.95 0.61 15.07
C TYR A 115 -3.26 1.25 16.43
N MET A 116 -3.97 2.39 16.44
CA MET A 116 -4.33 3.08 17.69
C MET A 116 -5.27 2.23 18.56
N ASN A 117 -6.25 1.56 17.95
CA ASN A 117 -7.20 0.71 18.68
C ASN A 117 -6.53 -0.53 19.29
N ALA A 118 -5.52 -1.08 18.61
CA ALA A 118 -4.74 -2.21 19.09
C ALA A 118 -3.74 -1.83 20.20
N ARG A 119 -3.24 -0.58 20.21
CA ARG A 119 -2.35 -0.08 21.26
C ARG A 119 -3.01 -0.08 22.65
N ASN A 120 -4.32 0.15 22.72
CA ASN A 120 -5.11 0.18 23.95
C ASN A 120 -5.45 -1.23 24.51
N VAL A 121 -4.59 -2.22 24.27
CA VAL A 121 -4.78 -3.63 24.70
C VAL A 121 -3.56 -4.16 25.46
N ASP A 122 -2.41 -3.48 25.33
CA ASP A 122 -1.23 -3.72 26.15
C ASP A 122 -1.35 -2.95 27.47
#